data_AF-A0A544Y3X2-F1
#
_entry.id   AF-A0A544Y3X2-F1
#
_cell.length_a   1.000
_cell.length_b   1.000
_cell.length_c   1.000
_cell.angle_alpha   90.00
_cell.angle_beta   90.00
_cell.angle_gamma   90.00
#
_symmetry.space_group_name_H-M   'P 1'
#
loop_
_entity.id
_entity.type
_entity.pdbx_description
1 polymer ?
#
loop_
_entity_poly.entity_id
_entity_poly.type
_entity_poly.pdbx_seq_one_letter_code
_entity_poly.pdbx_strand_id
1 'polypeptide(L)'
;MHLRPHDRAAEHARDRRREAAAAPRQARERHVRQLDLVTSEGAAYTAPSGAPLITITAYGTPAPQGAISYNGGGRGYYSNDKALRPWRAAVRDAAMDVLGTHEHRPPTRERKGRSGPCVTCGVPRKDHGRLKGAYVVLMTVTLPPLASPRALPVTRSSGDWDHHGRAIGDALTQASVWADDAQVVDGRVRKFYPGHPLALDRPGAVIQIWRVS
;
A
#
# COMPACT_ATOMS: atom_id res chain seq x y z
N MET A 1 -74.46 -8.46 -8.13
CA MET A 1 -73.18 -9.18 -8.30
C MET A 1 -72.41 -9.06 -6.99
N HIS A 2 -72.57 -10.05 -6.10
CA HIS A 2 -72.03 -10.06 -4.74
C HIS A 2 -70.56 -10.52 -4.74
N LEU A 3 -69.67 -9.71 -4.16
CA LEU A 3 -68.26 -10.02 -3.96
C LEU A 3 -68.11 -11.16 -2.93
N ARG A 4 -67.22 -12.12 -3.22
CA ARG A 4 -67.02 -13.34 -2.42
C ARG A 4 -66.20 -13.06 -1.14
N PRO A 5 -66.43 -13.79 -0.03
CA PRO A 5 -65.82 -13.50 1.27
C PRO A 5 -64.31 -13.80 1.42
N HIS A 6 -63.62 -14.21 0.34
CA HIS A 6 -62.21 -14.62 0.40
C HIS A 6 -61.20 -13.49 0.11
N ASP A 7 -61.64 -12.32 -0.37
CA ASP A 7 -60.71 -11.25 -0.76
C ASP A 7 -60.35 -10.26 0.37
N ARG A 8 -61.10 -10.24 1.48
CA ARG A 8 -60.79 -9.33 2.61
C ARG A 8 -59.65 -9.79 3.53
N ALA A 9 -59.30 -11.07 3.51
CA ALA A 9 -58.22 -11.61 4.36
C ALA A 9 -56.81 -11.33 3.78
N ALA A 10 -56.70 -11.20 2.46
CA ALA A 10 -55.42 -10.97 1.79
C ALA A 10 -54.94 -9.51 1.90
N GLU A 11 -55.87 -8.56 2.06
CA GLU A 11 -55.58 -7.12 2.12
C GLU A 11 -55.06 -6.71 3.52
N HIS A 12 -55.67 -7.21 4.61
CA HIS A 12 -55.20 -7.01 5.99
C HIS A 12 -53.82 -7.62 6.30
N ALA A 13 -53.36 -8.59 5.51
CA ALA A 13 -52.02 -9.18 5.64
C ALA A 13 -50.94 -8.34 4.93
N ARG A 14 -51.31 -7.53 3.93
CA ARG A 14 -50.39 -6.65 3.18
C ARG A 14 -50.12 -5.36 3.94
N ASP A 15 -51.09 -4.81 4.65
CA ASP A 15 -50.91 -3.58 5.44
C ASP A 15 -50.05 -3.81 6.70
N ARG A 16 -50.21 -4.96 7.39
CA ARG A 16 -49.33 -5.32 8.50
C ARG A 16 -47.87 -5.60 8.09
N ARG A 17 -47.62 -5.94 6.82
CA ARG A 17 -46.25 -6.06 6.27
C ARG A 17 -45.66 -4.71 5.87
N ARG A 18 -46.47 -3.68 5.61
CA ARG A 18 -46.00 -2.31 5.31
C ARG A 18 -45.69 -1.51 6.57
N GLU A 19 -46.43 -1.69 7.66
CA GLU A 19 -46.15 -1.00 8.94
C GLU A 19 -44.94 -1.57 9.70
N ALA A 20 -44.58 -2.84 9.51
CA ALA A 20 -43.37 -3.43 10.10
C ALA A 20 -42.05 -3.00 9.43
N ALA A 21 -42.11 -2.24 8.32
CA ALA A 21 -40.94 -1.83 7.53
C ALA A 21 -40.44 -0.40 7.83
N ALA A 22 -41.06 0.33 8.78
CA ALA A 22 -40.76 1.74 9.06
C ALA A 22 -40.24 1.99 10.49
N ALA A 23 -39.43 1.08 11.04
CA ALA A 23 -38.69 1.35 12.29
C ALA A 23 -37.29 1.90 11.97
N PRO A 24 -36.87 3.03 12.57
CA PRO A 24 -35.53 3.57 12.34
C PRO A 24 -34.51 2.61 12.95
N ARG A 25 -33.66 2.02 12.09
CA ARG A 25 -32.46 1.30 12.52
C ARG A 25 -31.47 2.33 13.07
N GLN A 26 -31.66 2.68 14.35
CA GLN A 26 -30.67 3.41 15.11
C GLN A 26 -29.32 2.71 14.95
N ALA A 27 -28.36 3.49 14.46
CA ALA A 27 -26.99 3.09 14.23
C ALA A 27 -26.45 2.46 15.52
N ARG A 28 -26.27 1.14 15.50
CA ARG A 28 -25.34 0.50 16.43
C ARG A 28 -23.95 0.90 15.96
N GLU A 29 -23.49 2.06 16.42
CA GLU A 29 -22.08 2.41 16.49
C GLU A 29 -21.38 1.27 17.24
N ARG A 30 -20.87 0.31 16.47
CA ARG A 30 -19.87 -0.61 16.99
C ARG A 30 -18.63 0.25 17.17
N HIS A 31 -18.48 0.76 18.39
CA HIS A 31 -17.20 1.17 18.95
C HIS A 31 -16.21 0.06 18.59
N VAL A 32 -15.38 0.30 17.57
CA VAL A 32 -14.23 -0.54 17.29
C VAL A 32 -13.34 -0.33 18.50
N ARG A 33 -13.46 -1.24 19.49
CA ARG A 33 -12.53 -1.30 20.60
C ARG A 33 -11.16 -1.45 19.96
N GLN A 34 -10.40 -0.35 20.01
CA GLN A 34 -8.97 -0.32 19.78
C GLN A 34 -8.41 -1.53 20.51
N LEU A 35 -7.80 -2.47 19.77
CA LEU A 35 -7.09 -3.58 20.39
C LEU A 35 -5.89 -2.96 21.10
N ASP A 36 -6.08 -2.61 22.37
CA ASP A 36 -4.99 -2.27 23.26
C ASP A 36 -4.20 -3.56 23.50
N LEU A 37 -3.09 -3.67 22.77
CA LEU A 37 -2.04 -4.64 23.06
C LEU A 37 -1.42 -4.24 24.40
N VAL A 38 -1.84 -4.91 25.47
CA VAL A 38 -1.28 -4.76 26.81
C VAL A 38 0.18 -5.20 26.76
N THR A 39 1.08 -4.28 27.11
CA THR A 39 2.48 -4.53 27.38
C THR A 39 2.66 -5.12 28.78
N SER A 40 3.59 -6.06 28.92
CA SER A 40 4.35 -6.21 30.15
C SER A 40 5.82 -6.32 29.78
N GLU A 41 6.56 -5.25 30.10
CA GLU A 41 8.03 -5.10 29.99
C GLU A 41 8.59 -4.96 28.57
N GLY A 42 8.99 -3.73 28.22
CA GLY A 42 9.58 -3.36 26.92
C GLY A 42 8.68 -2.36 26.20
N ALA A 43 9.17 -1.14 26.01
CA ALA A 43 8.44 -0.01 25.43
C ALA A 43 7.56 -0.45 24.25
N ALA A 44 6.25 -0.25 24.34
CA ALA A 44 5.33 -0.46 23.23
C ALA A 44 5.88 0.30 22.02
N TYR A 45 6.16 -0.39 20.93
CA TYR A 45 6.47 0.25 19.66
C TYR A 45 5.17 0.83 19.09
N THR A 46 4.71 1.93 19.70
CA THR A 46 3.58 2.72 19.19
C THR A 46 4.04 3.36 17.88
N ALA A 47 3.15 3.41 16.89
CA ALA A 47 3.43 4.15 15.67
C ALA A 47 4.00 5.55 16.04
N PRO A 48 5.04 6.03 15.35
CA PRO A 48 5.79 7.20 15.79
C PRO A 48 4.86 8.39 16.02
N SER A 49 4.78 8.85 17.27
CA SER A 49 3.97 9.99 17.67
C SER A 49 4.70 11.29 17.29
N GLY A 50 4.60 11.66 16.02
CA GLY A 50 5.22 12.87 15.48
C GLY A 50 5.00 13.02 13.98
N ALA A 51 5.31 14.20 13.44
CA ALA A 51 5.33 14.39 11.99
C ALA A 51 6.43 13.51 11.35
N PRO A 52 6.21 12.97 10.14
CA PRO A 52 7.24 12.21 9.44
C PRO A 52 8.45 13.09 9.13
N LEU A 53 9.65 12.51 9.23
CA LEU A 53 10.89 13.13 8.79
C LEU A 53 10.83 13.44 7.29
N ILE A 54 10.28 12.51 6.51
CA ILE A 54 10.12 12.61 5.06
C ILE A 54 8.73 12.10 4.67
N THR A 55 8.09 12.81 3.75
CA THR A 55 6.91 12.34 3.03
C THR A 55 7.19 12.36 1.53
N ILE A 56 7.03 11.22 0.86
CA ILE A 56 7.17 11.07 -0.59
C ILE A 56 5.80 10.70 -1.15
N THR A 57 5.36 11.41 -2.19
CA THR A 57 4.13 11.09 -2.93
C THR A 57 4.51 10.66 -4.33
N ALA A 58 4.25 9.39 -4.67
CA ALA A 58 4.51 8.83 -5.99
C ALA A 58 3.18 8.55 -6.70
N TYR A 59 3.03 9.06 -7.93
CA TYR A 59 1.88 8.77 -8.78
C TYR A 59 2.21 7.70 -9.83
N GLY A 60 1.25 6.85 -10.14
CA GLY A 60 1.41 5.75 -11.08
C GLY A 60 0.62 4.53 -10.63
N THR A 61 0.48 3.52 -11.48
CA THR A 61 -0.26 2.29 -11.15
C THR A 61 0.58 1.39 -10.25
N PRO A 62 0.19 1.16 -8.98
CA PRO A 62 0.95 0.27 -8.11
C PRO A 62 0.92 -1.18 -8.60
N ALA A 63 2.08 -1.82 -8.55
CA ALA A 63 2.26 -3.21 -8.96
C ALA A 63 3.01 -3.98 -7.86
N PRO A 64 2.43 -5.08 -7.32
CA PRO A 64 3.06 -5.87 -6.26
C PRO A 64 4.25 -6.70 -6.81
N GLN A 65 5.29 -6.88 -6.01
CA GLN A 65 6.46 -7.70 -6.33
C GLN A 65 6.35 -9.14 -5.81
N GLY A 66 5.33 -9.87 -6.28
CA GLY A 66 5.05 -11.26 -5.84
C GLY A 66 5.00 -12.30 -6.97
N ALA A 67 4.89 -11.87 -8.22
CA ALA A 67 4.70 -12.77 -9.35
C ALA A 67 6.04 -13.35 -9.84
N ILE A 68 6.66 -14.23 -9.05
CA ILE A 68 7.92 -14.88 -9.42
C ILE A 68 7.62 -16.08 -10.32
N SER A 69 8.33 -16.17 -11.44
CA SER A 69 8.30 -17.30 -12.37
C SER A 69 9.72 -17.72 -12.69
N TYR A 70 9.90 -18.92 -13.22
CA TYR A 70 11.22 -19.49 -13.49
C TYR A 70 11.39 -19.74 -14.98
N ASN A 71 12.58 -19.42 -15.51
CA ASN A 71 12.93 -19.78 -16.88
C ASN A 71 13.44 -21.24 -16.96
N GLY A 72 13.68 -21.74 -18.16
CA GLY A 72 14.17 -23.13 -18.36
C GLY A 72 15.53 -23.44 -17.72
N GLY A 73 16.29 -22.41 -17.30
CA GLY A 73 17.54 -22.56 -16.56
C GLY A 73 17.41 -22.39 -15.04
N GLY A 74 16.17 -22.40 -14.50
CA GLY A 74 15.91 -22.28 -13.06
C GLY A 74 16.09 -20.87 -12.47
N ARG A 75 16.34 -19.85 -13.30
CA ARG A 75 16.46 -18.46 -12.83
C ARG A 75 15.08 -17.84 -12.65
N GLY A 76 14.82 -17.34 -11.44
CA GLY A 76 13.62 -16.56 -11.13
C GLY A 76 13.59 -15.21 -11.83
N TYR A 77 12.41 -14.80 -12.29
CA TYR A 77 12.11 -13.47 -12.81
C TYR A 77 10.70 -13.05 -12.39
N TYR A 78 10.43 -11.75 -12.33
CA TYR A 78 9.08 -11.26 -12.08
C TYR A 78 8.27 -11.33 -13.39
N SER A 79 7.24 -12.17 -13.45
CA SER A 79 6.39 -12.30 -14.65
C SER A 79 5.54 -11.05 -14.92
N ASN A 80 5.32 -10.21 -13.90
CA ASN A 80 4.66 -8.92 -14.02
C ASN A 80 5.62 -7.72 -14.20
N ASP A 81 6.88 -7.96 -14.59
CA ASP A 81 7.93 -6.94 -14.72
C ASP A 81 7.52 -5.72 -15.57
N LYS A 82 6.68 -5.93 -16.60
CA LYS A 82 6.13 -4.86 -17.45
C LYS A 82 5.32 -3.82 -16.67
N ALA A 83 4.64 -4.21 -15.59
CA ALA A 83 3.93 -3.31 -14.69
C ALA A 83 4.79 -2.87 -13.50
N LEU A 84 5.62 -3.78 -12.98
CA LEU A 84 6.47 -3.52 -11.81
C LEU A 84 7.56 -2.47 -12.08
N ARG A 85 8.21 -2.50 -13.25
CA ARG A 85 9.29 -1.56 -13.58
C ARG A 85 8.82 -0.10 -13.65
N PRO A 86 7.77 0.25 -14.41
CA PRO A 86 7.25 1.62 -14.41
C PRO A 86 6.83 2.08 -13.02
N TRP A 87 6.21 1.19 -12.22
CA TRP A 87 5.82 1.52 -10.85
C TRP A 87 7.02 1.86 -9.96
N ARG A 88 8.05 1.01 -9.96
CA ARG A 88 9.29 1.26 -9.21
C ARG A 88 10.01 2.52 -9.70
N ALA A 89 9.98 2.79 -10.99
CA ALA A 89 10.53 4.02 -11.55
C ALA A 89 9.82 5.25 -10.98
N ALA A 90 8.48 5.27 -10.98
CA ALA A 90 7.72 6.39 -10.43
C ALA A 90 8.01 6.65 -8.94
N VAL A 91 8.14 5.60 -8.13
CA VAL A 91 8.51 5.73 -6.70
C VAL A 91 9.95 6.23 -6.54
N ARG A 92 10.88 5.66 -7.32
CA ARG A 92 12.30 6.06 -7.29
C ARG A 92 12.44 7.53 -7.66
N ASP A 93 11.81 7.95 -8.75
CA ASP A 93 11.91 9.31 -9.28
C ASP A 93 11.30 10.32 -8.29
N ALA A 94 10.11 10.04 -7.73
CA ALA A 94 9.50 10.86 -6.69
C ALA A 94 10.38 10.97 -5.43
N ALA A 95 11.07 9.90 -5.05
CA ALA A 95 11.99 9.93 -3.91
C ALA A 95 13.25 10.77 -4.21
N MET A 96 13.82 10.65 -5.41
CA MET A 96 14.96 11.46 -5.83
C MET A 96 14.60 12.94 -5.87
N ASP A 97 13.41 13.30 -6.36
CA ASP A 97 12.93 14.69 -6.39
C ASP A 97 12.82 15.28 -4.98
N VAL A 98 12.27 14.53 -4.02
CA VAL A 98 12.08 15.01 -2.64
C VAL A 98 13.39 15.15 -1.88
N LEU A 99 14.33 14.20 -2.05
CA LEU A 99 15.56 14.18 -1.25
C LEU A 99 16.78 14.79 -1.95
N GLY A 100 16.67 15.11 -3.25
CA GLY A 100 17.82 15.46 -4.09
C GLY A 100 18.83 14.31 -4.19
N THR A 101 18.36 13.07 -4.08
CA THR A 101 19.22 11.89 -4.19
C THR A 101 19.44 11.48 -5.63
N HIS A 102 20.36 10.55 -5.83
CA HIS A 102 20.77 10.08 -7.13
C HIS A 102 20.61 8.56 -7.21
N GLU A 103 20.59 8.01 -8.42
CA GLU A 103 20.49 6.56 -8.61
C GLU A 103 21.83 5.88 -8.90
N HIS A 104 21.83 4.57 -8.69
CA HIS A 104 22.94 3.69 -9.06
C HIS A 104 22.85 3.31 -10.52
N ARG A 105 24.00 3.19 -11.19
CA ARG A 105 24.02 2.70 -12.57
C ARG A 105 23.34 1.32 -12.64
N PRO A 106 22.33 1.12 -13.51
CA PRO A 106 21.68 -0.17 -13.64
C PRO A 106 22.68 -1.23 -14.14
N PRO A 107 22.48 -2.50 -13.78
CA PRO A 107 23.31 -3.58 -14.30
C PRO A 107 23.16 -3.69 -15.82
N THR A 108 24.27 -3.79 -16.54
CA THR A 108 24.29 -3.97 -18.00
C THR A 108 24.52 -5.43 -18.38
N ARG A 109 24.27 -5.80 -19.64
CA ARG A 109 24.58 -7.15 -20.16
C ARG A 109 26.08 -7.48 -20.06
N GLU A 110 26.94 -6.47 -20.18
CA GLU A 110 28.39 -6.58 -20.10
C GLU A 110 28.89 -6.74 -18.66
N ARG A 111 28.23 -6.10 -17.69
CA ARG A 111 28.51 -6.26 -16.25
C ARG A 111 27.42 -7.10 -15.59
N LYS A 112 27.47 -8.41 -15.81
CA LYS A 112 26.59 -9.36 -15.12
C LYS A 112 26.81 -9.29 -13.60
N GLY A 113 25.82 -8.77 -12.87
CA GLY A 113 25.59 -9.15 -11.48
C GLY A 113 25.47 -8.02 -10.46
N ARG A 114 25.92 -6.78 -10.73
CA ARG A 114 25.81 -5.69 -9.75
C ARG A 114 25.55 -4.34 -10.42
N SER A 115 24.62 -3.58 -9.83
CA SER A 115 24.50 -2.14 -10.11
C SER A 115 25.86 -1.46 -9.83
N GLY A 116 26.25 -0.55 -10.72
CA GLY A 116 27.49 0.20 -10.57
C GLY A 116 27.43 1.28 -9.48
N PRO A 117 28.48 2.09 -9.32
CA PRO A 117 28.41 3.28 -8.48
C PRO A 117 27.30 4.23 -8.95
N CYS A 118 26.97 5.20 -8.10
CA CYS A 118 26.04 6.27 -8.45
C CYS A 118 26.41 6.94 -9.78
N VAL A 119 25.42 7.19 -10.64
CA VAL A 119 25.63 7.84 -11.95
C VAL A 119 26.05 9.31 -11.83
N THR A 120 25.70 9.97 -10.72
CA THR A 120 25.97 11.39 -10.48
C THR A 120 27.24 11.62 -9.68
N CYS A 121 27.37 10.99 -8.51
CA CYS A 121 28.47 11.26 -7.58
C CYS A 121 29.53 10.15 -7.51
N GLY A 122 29.35 9.03 -8.21
CA GLY A 122 30.32 7.92 -8.23
C GLY A 122 30.43 7.12 -6.92
N VAL A 123 29.63 7.43 -5.89
CA VAL A 123 29.67 6.73 -4.60
C VAL A 123 29.20 5.27 -4.77
N PRO A 124 29.91 4.28 -4.19
CA PRO A 124 29.46 2.89 -4.18
C PRO A 124 28.17 2.69 -3.38
N ARG A 125 27.33 1.75 -3.80
CA ARG A 125 26.00 1.50 -3.19
C ARG A 125 26.01 1.35 -1.66
N LYS A 126 26.98 0.62 -1.12
CA LYS A 126 27.10 0.39 0.34
C LYS A 126 27.30 1.68 1.15
N ASP A 127 27.84 2.72 0.51
CA ASP A 127 28.15 4.00 1.14
C ASP A 127 27.19 5.12 0.68
N HIS A 128 26.23 4.78 -0.20
CA HIS A 128 25.33 5.73 -0.86
C HIS A 128 23.91 5.62 -0.29
N GLY A 129 23.59 6.52 0.63
CA GLY A 129 22.29 6.63 1.26
C GLY A 129 22.16 7.97 1.97
N ARG A 130 21.07 8.70 1.70
CA ARG A 130 20.82 10.01 2.33
C ARG A 130 20.51 9.86 3.83
N LEU A 131 19.77 8.82 4.16
CA LEU A 131 19.31 8.48 5.50
C LEU A 131 20.16 7.36 6.09
N LYS A 132 20.63 7.56 7.33
CA LYS A 132 21.45 6.62 8.09
C LYS A 132 20.86 6.42 9.48
N GLY A 133 20.51 5.18 9.82
CA GLY A 133 19.91 4.80 11.10
C GLY A 133 18.74 3.85 10.94
N ALA A 134 18.00 3.65 12.03
CA ALA A 134 16.77 2.86 12.06
C ALA A 134 15.53 3.75 11.79
N TYR A 135 14.61 3.25 10.98
CA TYR A 135 13.43 4.00 10.54
C TYR A 135 12.13 3.20 10.65
N VAL A 136 11.05 3.91 10.94
CA VAL A 136 9.67 3.45 10.72
C VAL A 136 9.24 3.92 9.33
N VAL A 137 8.56 3.06 8.57
CA VAL A 137 8.01 3.43 7.26
C VAL A 137 6.54 3.02 7.15
N LEU A 138 5.68 4.00 6.88
CA LEU A 138 4.28 3.77 6.51
C LEU A 138 4.10 4.01 5.02
N MET A 139 3.62 2.99 4.32
CA MET A 139 3.34 3.01 2.88
C MET A 139 1.84 2.90 2.67
N THR A 140 1.18 3.99 2.28
CA THR A 140 -0.24 3.99 1.95
C THR A 140 -0.41 3.97 0.43
N VAL A 141 -0.82 2.82 -0.10
CA VAL A 141 -0.94 2.54 -1.52
C VAL A 141 -2.38 2.79 -1.98
N THR A 142 -2.53 3.57 -3.04
CA THR A 142 -3.80 3.81 -3.72
C THR A 142 -3.84 3.01 -5.02
N LEU A 143 -4.65 1.97 -5.06
CA LEU A 143 -4.77 1.07 -6.20
C LEU A 143 -5.72 1.64 -7.26
N PRO A 144 -5.65 1.19 -8.52
CA PRO A 144 -6.66 1.51 -9.52
C PRO A 144 -8.06 1.15 -9.03
N PRO A 145 -9.07 2.00 -9.30
CA PRO A 145 -10.44 1.68 -8.92
C PRO A 145 -10.88 0.40 -9.64
N LEU A 146 -11.72 -0.39 -8.98
CA LEU A 146 -12.38 -1.51 -9.62
C LEU A 146 -13.63 -1.02 -10.38
N ALA A 147 -14.00 -1.75 -11.43
CA ALA A 147 -15.30 -1.58 -12.06
C ALA A 147 -16.46 -1.94 -11.11
N SER A 148 -16.23 -2.85 -10.16
CA SER A 148 -17.20 -3.21 -9.12
C SER A 148 -17.13 -2.26 -7.92
N PRO A 149 -18.26 -1.94 -7.24
CA PRO A 149 -18.34 -0.91 -6.19
C PRO A 149 -17.76 -1.35 -4.82
N ARG A 150 -16.61 -2.03 -4.79
CA ARG A 150 -15.98 -2.47 -3.55
C ARG A 150 -15.26 -1.31 -2.87
N ALA A 151 -15.52 -1.12 -1.58
CA ALA A 151 -14.89 -0.06 -0.79
C ALA A 151 -13.40 -0.33 -0.46
N LEU A 152 -13.01 -1.61 -0.27
CA LEU A 152 -11.66 -1.99 0.15
C LEU A 152 -10.99 -3.00 -0.80
N PRO A 153 -9.66 -2.90 -1.02
CA PRO A 153 -8.93 -3.73 -1.96
C PRO A 153 -8.50 -5.08 -1.38
N VAL A 154 -9.48 -5.97 -1.21
CA VAL A 154 -9.29 -7.33 -0.68
C VAL A 154 -9.34 -8.41 -1.77
N THR A 155 -9.17 -8.01 -3.03
CA THR A 155 -9.27 -8.94 -4.17
C THR A 155 -7.92 -9.57 -4.51
N ARG A 156 -7.94 -10.70 -5.23
CA ARG A 156 -6.72 -11.36 -5.70
C ARG A 156 -5.83 -10.44 -6.55
N SER A 157 -6.40 -9.53 -7.35
CA SER A 157 -5.64 -8.58 -8.17
C SER A 157 -5.10 -7.39 -7.38
N SER A 158 -5.50 -7.22 -6.12
CA SER A 158 -4.98 -6.16 -5.24
C SER A 158 -3.55 -6.46 -4.76
N GLY A 159 -3.06 -7.70 -4.96
CA GLY A 159 -1.74 -8.16 -4.52
C GLY A 159 -1.61 -8.30 -3.01
N ASP A 160 -0.62 -9.03 -2.54
CA ASP A 160 -0.33 -9.13 -1.11
C ASP A 160 0.25 -7.82 -0.58
N TRP A 161 -0.02 -7.51 0.69
CA TRP A 161 0.33 -6.22 1.27
C TRP A 161 1.86 -6.04 1.33
N ASP A 162 2.59 -7.09 1.70
CA ASP A 162 4.04 -7.13 1.81
C ASP A 162 4.71 -7.06 0.43
N HIS A 163 4.08 -7.58 -0.63
CA HIS A 163 4.59 -7.46 -1.99
C HIS A 163 4.62 -6.02 -2.51
N HIS A 164 3.69 -5.17 -2.07
CA HIS A 164 3.76 -3.72 -2.34
C HIS A 164 4.87 -3.06 -1.51
N GLY A 165 4.98 -3.45 -0.24
CA GLY A 165 6.05 -2.98 0.64
C GLY A 165 7.44 -3.29 0.08
N ARG A 166 7.62 -4.52 -0.41
CA ARG A 166 8.82 -4.97 -1.09
C ARG A 166 9.12 -4.10 -2.30
N ALA A 167 8.16 -3.93 -3.22
CA ALA A 167 8.35 -3.12 -4.43
C ALA A 167 8.78 -1.67 -4.13
N ILE A 168 8.15 -1.04 -3.12
CA ILE A 168 8.47 0.32 -2.70
C ILE A 168 9.85 0.38 -2.05
N GLY A 169 10.18 -0.50 -1.10
CA GLY A 169 11.50 -0.56 -0.46
C GLY A 169 12.62 -0.70 -1.48
N ASP A 170 12.44 -1.62 -2.43
CA ASP A 170 13.35 -1.87 -3.55
C ASP A 170 13.56 -0.64 -4.46
N ALA A 171 12.56 0.23 -4.59
CA ALA A 171 12.65 1.49 -5.33
C ALA A 171 13.35 2.60 -4.53
N LEU A 172 13.04 2.72 -3.23
CA LEU A 172 13.70 3.69 -2.34
C LEU A 172 15.20 3.42 -2.19
N THR A 173 15.60 2.14 -2.14
CA THR A 173 17.02 1.75 -2.14
C THR A 173 17.68 1.96 -3.51
N GLN A 174 16.94 1.98 -4.61
CA GLN A 174 17.48 2.40 -5.91
C GLN A 174 17.69 3.92 -5.98
N ALA A 175 16.76 4.67 -5.40
CA ALA A 175 16.81 6.13 -5.25
C ALA A 175 17.82 6.60 -4.19
N SER A 176 18.56 5.69 -3.55
CA SER A 176 19.57 6.01 -2.52
C SER A 176 19.01 6.82 -1.35
N VAL A 177 17.74 6.61 -1.00
CA VAL A 177 17.14 7.13 0.23
C VAL A 177 17.92 6.59 1.43
N TRP A 178 18.23 5.30 1.41
CA TRP A 178 19.14 4.60 2.31
C TRP A 178 19.98 3.62 1.48
N ALA A 179 21.07 3.11 2.07
CA ALA A 179 21.95 2.15 1.39
C ALA A 179 21.29 0.77 1.25
N ASP A 180 20.50 0.37 2.26
CA ASP A 180 19.85 -0.93 2.37
C ASP A 180 18.50 -0.79 3.09
N ASP A 181 17.49 -1.53 2.66
CA ASP A 181 16.16 -1.54 3.28
C ASP A 181 16.14 -2.24 4.66
N ALA A 182 17.23 -2.92 5.03
CA ALA A 182 17.49 -3.36 6.40
C ALA A 182 17.47 -2.22 7.45
N GLN A 183 17.55 -0.95 7.03
CA GLN A 183 17.35 0.21 7.91
C GLN A 183 15.89 0.41 8.35
N VAL A 184 14.91 -0.26 7.73
CA VAL A 184 13.50 -0.21 8.11
C VAL A 184 13.21 -1.26 9.18
N VAL A 185 12.92 -0.82 10.41
CA VAL A 185 12.70 -1.72 11.57
C VAL A 185 11.23 -1.90 11.93
N ASP A 186 10.34 -0.99 11.49
CA ASP A 186 8.88 -1.18 11.45
C ASP A 186 8.38 -0.69 10.09
N GLY A 187 7.89 -1.62 9.27
CA GLY A 187 7.30 -1.35 7.97
C GLY A 187 5.82 -1.67 7.97
N ARG A 188 4.98 -0.71 7.56
CA ARG A 188 3.52 -0.89 7.46
C ARG A 188 3.05 -0.58 6.06
N VAL A 189 2.21 -1.45 5.49
CA VAL A 189 1.56 -1.21 4.21
C VAL A 189 0.06 -1.16 4.39
N ARG A 190 -0.56 -0.13 3.82
CA ARG A 190 -2.02 0.01 3.72
C ARG A 190 -2.39 0.12 2.25
N LYS A 191 -3.55 -0.41 1.87
CA LYS A 191 -4.03 -0.35 0.49
C LYS A 191 -5.47 0.15 0.49
N PHE A 192 -5.75 1.12 -0.37
CA PHE A 192 -7.09 1.69 -0.53
C PHE A 192 -7.39 1.92 -2.02
N TYR A 193 -8.67 2.17 -2.33
CA TYR A 193 -9.09 2.74 -3.60
C TYR A 193 -9.26 4.27 -3.47
N PRO A 194 -9.23 5.02 -4.59
CA PRO A 194 -9.58 6.44 -4.60
C PRO A 194 -10.92 6.70 -3.91
N GLY A 195 -10.99 7.83 -3.19
CA GLY A 195 -12.16 8.24 -2.40
C GLY A 195 -12.15 7.76 -0.95
N HIS A 196 -11.23 6.86 -0.56
CA HIS A 196 -10.99 6.60 0.86
C HIS A 196 -10.25 7.79 1.52
N PRO A 197 -10.54 8.19 2.76
CA PRO A 197 -9.93 9.37 3.40
C PRO A 197 -8.40 9.35 3.51
N LEU A 198 -7.80 8.16 3.51
CA LEU A 198 -6.36 7.96 3.55
C LEU A 198 -5.73 7.69 2.18
N ALA A 199 -6.52 7.62 1.12
CA ALA A 199 -6.05 7.37 -0.24
C ALA A 199 -5.73 8.69 -0.96
N LEU A 200 -4.92 8.57 -2.00
CA LEU A 200 -4.82 9.59 -3.04
C LEU A 200 -6.12 9.60 -3.87
N ASP A 201 -6.31 10.70 -4.60
CA ASP A 201 -7.40 10.87 -5.58
C ASP A 201 -7.23 9.98 -6.83
N ARG A 202 -6.00 9.53 -7.10
CA ARG A 202 -5.63 8.66 -8.22
C ARG A 202 -4.57 7.64 -7.81
N PRO A 203 -4.29 6.61 -8.64
CA PRO A 203 -3.34 5.56 -8.29
C PRO A 203 -1.94 6.10 -7.97
N GLY A 204 -1.32 5.51 -6.94
CA GLY A 204 -0.02 5.93 -6.43
C GLY A 204 0.26 5.42 -5.02
N ALA A 205 1.18 6.07 -4.33
CA ALA A 205 1.48 5.82 -2.93
C ALA A 205 1.95 7.08 -2.20
N VAL A 206 1.57 7.18 -0.93
CA VAL A 206 2.18 8.11 0.03
C VAL A 206 3.08 7.28 0.95
N ILE A 207 4.34 7.68 1.04
CA ILE A 207 5.38 7.01 1.82
C ILE A 207 5.86 7.98 2.88
N GLN A 208 5.69 7.61 4.14
CA GLN A 208 6.06 8.43 5.28
C GLN A 208 7.15 7.71 6.08
N ILE A 209 8.21 8.44 6.43
CA ILE A 209 9.40 7.88 7.06
C ILE A 209 9.66 8.65 8.36
N TRP A 210 9.85 7.95 9.47
CA TRP A 210 10.25 8.52 10.75
C TRP A 210 11.56 7.89 11.21
N ARG A 211 12.42 8.69 11.84
CA ARG A 211 13.61 8.16 12.51
C ARG A 211 13.19 7.54 13.84
N VAL A 212 13.74 6.38 14.17
CA VAL A 212 13.64 5.80 15.50
C VAL A 212 14.58 6.58 16.42
N SER A 213 14.04 7.09 17.53
CA SER A 213 14.75 7.79 18.59
C SER A 213 15.66 6.85 19.38
#